data_AF-A0A510JF79-F1
#
_entry.id   AF-A0A510JF79-F1
#
_cell.length_a   1.000
_cell.length_b   1.000
_cell.length_c   1.000
_cell.angle_alpha   90.00
_cell.angle_beta   90.00
_cell.angle_gamma   90.00
#
_symmetry.space_group_name_H-M   'P 1'
#
loop_
_entity.id
_entity.type
_entity.pdbx_description
1 polymer ?
#
loop_
_entity_poly.entity_id
_entity_poly.type
_entity_poly.pdbx_seq_one_letter_code
_entity_poly.pdbx_strand_id
1 'polypeptide(L)'
;MNFNTQNYTKKTAEVNGKTIEYRAYENIVYVKNPVDVNYQTINIYIPEEYFNNKSVGKYNAKNAPIFFPNSVGGYMPGAAGTVGMDKRSGKENA
;
A
#
# COMPACT_ATOMS: atom_id res chain seq x y z
N MET A 1 11.76 7.85 -12.67
CA MET A 1 10.76 8.29 -11.68
C MET A 1 11.46 8.39 -10.35
N ASN A 2 11.30 9.50 -9.62
CA ASN A 2 11.87 9.66 -8.29
C ASN A 2 10.73 9.57 -7.27
N PHE A 3 10.76 8.57 -6.39
CA PHE A 3 9.76 8.41 -5.35
C PHE A 3 9.95 9.48 -4.27
N ASN A 4 8.93 10.30 -4.02
CA ASN A 4 8.98 11.32 -2.98
C ASN A 4 8.59 10.70 -1.63
N THR A 5 9.58 10.43 -0.79
CA THR A 5 9.38 9.80 0.52
C THR A 5 8.68 10.71 1.54
N GLN A 6 8.52 12.02 1.25
CA GLN A 6 7.92 13.00 2.16
C GLN A 6 6.44 13.25 1.87
N ASN A 7 5.92 12.84 0.71
CA ASN A 7 4.52 13.04 0.37
C ASN A 7 3.66 11.85 0.83
N TYR A 8 3.43 11.76 2.15
CA TYR A 8 2.64 10.69 2.77
C TYR A 8 1.58 11.25 3.72
N THR A 9 0.60 10.41 4.02
CA THR A 9 -0.31 10.59 5.16
C THR A 9 -0.07 9.49 6.19
N LYS A 10 -0.12 9.81 7.48
CA LYS A 10 -0.11 8.79 8.54
C LYS A 10 -1.54 8.30 8.75
N LYS A 11 -1.72 6.99 8.77
CA LYS A 11 -3.01 6.32 8.98
C LYS A 11 -2.84 5.16 9.95
N THR A 12 -3.97 4.70 10.49
CA THR A 12 -4.04 3.53 11.36
C THR A 12 -4.98 2.48 10.75
N ALA A 13 -4.76 1.21 11.07
CA ALA A 13 -5.67 0.12 10.76
C ALA A 13 -5.75 -0.83 11.97
N GLU A 14 -6.91 -1.41 12.21
CA GLU A 14 -7.08 -2.50 13.15
C GLU A 14 -7.06 -3.82 12.40
N VAL A 15 -6.14 -4.71 12.76
CA VAL A 15 -5.99 -6.04 12.19
C VAL A 15 -5.83 -7.03 13.33
N ASN A 16 -6.73 -8.02 13.41
CA ASN A 16 -6.74 -9.02 14.48
C ASN A 16 -6.64 -8.43 15.91
N GLY A 17 -7.33 -7.30 16.16
CA GLY A 17 -7.32 -6.62 17.46
C GLY A 17 -6.02 -5.87 17.78
N LYS A 18 -5.13 -5.68 16.79
CA LYS A 18 -3.92 -4.85 16.92
C LYS A 18 -4.06 -3.61 16.04
N THR A 19 -3.75 -2.46 16.62
CA THR A 19 -3.61 -1.22 15.86
C THR A 19 -2.23 -1.17 15.21
N ILE A 20 -2.20 -0.95 13.90
CA ILE A 20 -0.97 -0.78 13.11
C ILE A 20 -0.96 0.65 12.58
N GLU A 21 0.12 1.39 12.84
CA GLU A 21 0.37 2.71 12.25
C GLU A 21 1.20 2.57 10.98
N TYR A 22 0.81 3.27 9.91
CA TYR A 22 1.51 3.21 8.64
C TYR A 22 1.49 4.55 7.91
N ARG A 23 2.47 4.73 7.02
CA ARG A 23 2.51 5.80 6.02
C ARG A 23 1.84 5.32 4.75
N ALA A 24 0.86 6.09 4.28
CA ALA A 24 0.15 5.89 3.03
C ALA A 24 0.66 6.89 1.98
N TYR A 25 1.15 6.34 0.87
CA TYR A 25 1.52 7.07 -0.33
C TYR A 25 0.55 6.66 -1.44
N GLU A 26 -0.43 7.49 -1.75
CA GLU A 26 -1.56 7.11 -2.61
C GLU A 26 -1.55 7.86 -3.94
N ASN A 27 -2.16 7.27 -4.97
CA ASN A 27 -2.35 7.84 -6.31
C ASN A 27 -1.03 8.19 -7.03
N ILE A 28 0.01 7.38 -6.85
CA ILE A 28 1.31 7.63 -7.48
C ILE A 28 1.27 7.13 -8.92
N VAL A 29 1.42 8.03 -9.91
CA VAL A 29 1.59 7.64 -11.31
C VAL A 29 2.96 6.99 -11.51
N TYR A 30 2.99 5.72 -11.91
CA TYR A 30 4.23 4.93 -12.00
C TYR A 30 4.84 4.87 -13.40
N VAL A 31 4.17 5.40 -14.42
CA VAL A 31 4.66 5.47 -15.81
C VAL A 31 4.87 6.92 -16.25
N LYS A 32 5.81 7.13 -17.19
CA LYS A 32 6.11 8.47 -17.72
C LYS A 32 4.92 9.09 -18.47
N ASN A 33 4.18 8.28 -19.23
CA ASN A 33 3.08 8.72 -20.08
C ASN A 33 1.85 7.84 -19.79
N PRO A 34 1.04 8.15 -18.77
CA PRO A 34 -0.17 7.40 -18.49
C PRO A 34 -1.23 7.66 -19.57
N VAL A 35 -1.85 6.59 -20.07
CA VAL A 35 -3.05 6.63 -20.91
C VAL A 35 -4.33 6.68 -20.08
N ASP A 36 -4.31 6.15 -18.84
CA ASP A 36 -5.40 6.25 -17.88
C ASP A 36 -4.86 6.32 -16.45
N VAL A 37 -4.89 7.52 -15.86
CA VAL A 37 -4.36 7.78 -14.52
C VAL A 37 -5.14 7.08 -13.40
N ASN A 38 -6.39 6.67 -13.64
CA ASN A 38 -7.18 5.99 -12.60
C ASN A 38 -6.70 4.54 -12.37
N TYR A 39 -6.07 3.93 -13.37
CA TYR A 39 -5.56 2.55 -13.31
C TYR A 39 -4.04 2.45 -13.41
N GLN A 40 -3.37 3.49 -13.92
CA GLN A 40 -1.90 3.57 -13.98
C GLN A 40 -1.32 4.35 -12.80
N THR A 41 -1.91 4.10 -11.63
CA THR A 41 -1.43 4.56 -10.34
C THR A 41 -1.17 3.38 -9.40
N ILE A 42 -0.30 3.60 -8.43
CA ILE A 42 0.02 2.65 -7.37
C ILE A 42 -0.14 3.34 -6.02
N ASN A 43 -0.61 2.57 -5.04
CA ASN A 43 -0.58 2.95 -3.63
C ASN A 43 0.50 2.14 -2.92
N ILE A 44 1.25 2.79 -2.03
CA ILE A 44 2.32 2.17 -1.25
C ILE A 44 2.03 2.44 0.23
N TYR A 45 2.03 1.37 1.02
CA TYR A 45 1.77 1.40 2.45
C TYR A 45 2.96 0.82 3.19
N ILE A 46 3.52 1.58 4.14
CA ILE A 46 4.75 1.20 4.86
C ILE A 46 4.51 1.39 6.35
N PRO A 47 4.76 0.38 7.21
CA PRO A 47 4.69 0.53 8.67
C PRO A 47 5.52 1.71 9.19
N GLU A 48 4.97 2.50 10.12
CA GLU A 48 5.65 3.68 10.68
C GLU A 48 6.93 3.29 11.44
N GLU A 49 6.98 2.09 12.01
CA GLU A 49 8.13 1.51 12.70
C GLU A 49 9.40 1.53 11.85
N TYR A 50 9.27 1.28 10.54
CA TYR A 50 10.41 1.19 9.62
C TYR A 50 11.12 2.54 9.43
N PHE A 51 10.42 3.66 9.62
CA PHE A 51 11.02 4.99 9.59
C PHE A 51 11.71 5.38 10.90
N ASN A 52 11.45 4.63 11.98
CA ASN A 52 11.97 4.87 13.31
C ASN A 52 13.03 3.84 13.71
N ASN A 53 13.65 3.16 12.73
CA ASN A 53 14.62 2.07 12.93
C ASN A 53 14.09 0.92 13.81
N LYS A 54 12.77 0.72 13.84
CA LYS A 54 12.11 -0.39 14.55
C LYS A 54 11.75 -1.52 13.59
N SER A 55 11.41 -2.67 14.16
CA SER A 55 11.00 -3.87 13.43
C SER A 55 9.54 -4.22 13.70
N VAL A 56 8.88 -4.83 12.72
CA VAL A 56 7.58 -5.49 12.86
C VAL A 56 7.85 -7.00 12.76
N GLY A 57 7.78 -7.70 13.90
CA GLY A 57 8.25 -9.08 13.99
C GLY A 57 9.75 -9.19 13.66
N LYS A 58 10.12 -10.03 12.70
CA LYS A 58 11.51 -10.21 12.23
C LYS A 58 11.93 -9.26 11.10
N TYR A 59 11.01 -8.41 10.63
CA TYR A 59 11.23 -7.55 9.47
C TYR A 59 11.44 -6.10 9.87
N ASN A 60 12.26 -5.39 9.10
CA ASN A 60 12.57 -3.97 9.23
C ASN A 60 12.69 -3.33 7.83
N ALA A 61 13.00 -2.03 7.79
CA ALA A 61 13.13 -1.27 6.55
C ALA A 61 14.10 -1.86 5.51
N LYS A 62 15.06 -2.70 5.93
CA LYS A 62 16.09 -3.28 5.04
C LYS A 62 15.72 -4.65 4.49
N ASN A 63 14.83 -5.40 5.14
CA ASN A 63 14.58 -6.81 4.82
C ASN A 63 13.09 -7.18 4.75
N ALA A 64 12.17 -6.23 4.94
CA ALA A 64 10.75 -6.50 4.82
C ALA A 64 10.42 -6.93 3.38
N PRO A 65 9.68 -8.04 3.19
CA PRO A 65 9.20 -8.40 1.87
C PRO A 65 8.22 -7.34 1.38
N ILE A 66 8.25 -7.06 0.07
CA ILE A 66 7.28 -6.18 -0.57
C ILE A 66 6.12 -7.05 -1.05
N PHE A 67 4.96 -6.93 -0.40
CA PHE A 67 3.73 -7.52 -0.90
C PHE A 67 3.14 -6.65 -2.01
N PHE A 68 2.87 -7.24 -3.17
CA PHE A 68 2.41 -6.49 -4.36
C PHE A 68 1.12 -7.11 -4.94
N PRO A 69 -0.03 -6.94 -4.24
CA PRO A 69 -1.31 -7.47 -4.69
C PRO A 69 -1.91 -6.65 -5.82
N ASN A 70 -2.86 -7.23 -6.54
CA ASN A 70 -3.66 -6.54 -7.54
C ASN A 70 -5.16 -6.90 -7.38
N SER A 71 -6.03 -6.04 -7.90
CA SER A 71 -7.48 -6.18 -7.82
C SER A 71 -8.12 -6.60 -9.15
N VAL A 72 -7.33 -7.15 -10.08
CA VAL A 72 -7.84 -7.63 -11.38
C VAL A 72 -8.75 -8.83 -11.17
N GLY A 73 -9.89 -8.84 -11.86
CA GLY A 73 -10.83 -9.96 -11.81
C GLY A 73 -11.64 -10.03 -13.10
N GLY A 74 -11.81 -11.22 -13.66
CA GLY A 74 -12.52 -11.39 -14.94
C GLY A 74 -11.92 -10.58 -16.09
N TYR A 75 -10.61 -10.31 -16.05
CA TYR A 75 -9.89 -9.42 -16.97
C TYR A 75 -10.36 -7.95 -16.97
N MET A 76 -11.15 -7.53 -15.97
CA MET A 76 -11.53 -6.13 -15.78
C MET A 76 -10.42 -5.32 -15.11
N PRO A 77 -10.30 -4.01 -15.41
CA PRO A 77 -9.33 -3.13 -14.76
C PRO A 77 -9.42 -3.19 -13.24
N GLY A 78 -8.27 -3.35 -12.60
CA GLY A 78 -8.11 -3.27 -11.15
C GLY A 78 -7.56 -1.92 -10.75
N ALA A 79 -8.32 -1.11 -10.01
CA ALA A 79 -7.82 0.13 -9.43
C ALA A 79 -6.79 -0.18 -8.32
N ALA A 80 -5.94 0.80 -8.01
CA ALA A 80 -4.97 0.68 -6.94
C ALA A 80 -5.67 0.32 -5.62
N GLY A 81 -5.22 -0.78 -4.99
CA GLY A 81 -5.79 -1.24 -3.73
C GLY A 81 -5.56 -0.24 -2.59
N THR A 82 -6.47 -0.22 -1.61
CA THR A 82 -6.34 0.55 -0.38
C THR A 82 -6.36 -0.37 0.83
N VAL A 83 -5.71 0.04 1.92
CA VAL A 83 -5.82 -0.66 3.20
C VAL A 83 -7.28 -0.65 3.68
N GLY A 84 -7.78 -1.82 4.09
CA GLY A 84 -9.15 -2.03 4.54
C GLY A 84 -9.76 -3.32 4.00
N MET A 85 -11.05 -3.51 4.20
CA MET A 85 -11.73 -4.70 3.66
C MET A 85 -11.83 -4.64 2.14
N ASP A 86 -11.39 -5.71 1.49
CA ASP A 86 -11.69 -5.97 0.09
C ASP A 86 -13.20 -6.18 -0.06
N LYS A 87 -13.85 -5.27 -0.78
CA LYS A 87 -15.32 -5.26 -0.95
C LYS A 87 -15.86 -6.46 -1.72
N ARG A 88 -15.02 -7.23 -2.43
CA ARG A 88 -15.44 -8.39 -3.23
C ARG A 88 -15.35 -9.68 -2.43
N SER A 89 -14.36 -9.81 -1.57
CA SER A 89 -14.11 -11.01 -0.76
C SER A 89 -14.61 -10.90 0.68
N GLY A 90 -14.88 -9.68 1.17
CA GLY A 90 -15.25 -9.42 2.57
C GLY A 90 -14.10 -9.69 3.57
N LYS A 91 -12.88 -9.90 3.07
CA LYS A 91 -11.67 -10.12 3.88
C LYS A 91 -10.85 -8.84 3.93
N GLU A 92 -9.99 -8.73 4.92
CA GLU A 92 -8.92 -7.72 4.91
C GLU A 92 -8.15 -7.82 3.58
N ASN A 93 -7.83 -6.68 2.98
CA ASN A 93 -6.88 -6.67 1.88
C ASN A 93 -5.58 -7.28 2.41
N ALA A 94 -5.13 -8.36 1.79
CA ALA A 94 -3.87 -9.00 2.16
C ALA A 94 -2.71 -7.99 2.08
#